data_AF-A0A139WMU3-F1
#
_entry.id   AF-A0A139WMU3-F1
#
_cell.length_a   1.000
_cell.length_b   1.000
_cell.length_c   1.000
_cell.angle_alpha   90.00
_cell.angle_beta   90.00
_cell.angle_gamma   90.00
#
_symmetry.space_group_name_H-M   'P 1'
#
loop_
_entity.id
_entity.type
_entity.pdbx_description
1 polymer ?
#
loop_
_entity_poly.entity_id
_entity_poly.type
_entity_poly.pdbx_seq_one_letter_code
_entity_poly.pdbx_strand_id
1 'polypeptide(L)'
;MFFYYTQFSIHAFDEEFVLNYSRTKLWGEERYLINTSKCRIRNIDPFNEEVKKYYHRENYVPCSNKELLSYVEITDSLTTLHINQSLVTAYSVLKISCCYSSINRIVQKNRSDDGISVSECVPFEGSVEITDNVVLVLCKNSLGSEIYKNVHAVVTPRDLPPRKKQLPQTSNFTGVVLVGIDSISKLNLVRTMPKTYTFLEGHDFLNLRGYTKIDDNTFPNLMAILTGKRWEEVYKHCAPDKNTMNNCDIIWDKFNDLGFITAYVEDMTEIGTFNYNNRLGFGAPPTDFYFRHYMIASERLPSIRRSHTCSGPENTGERIMNLAKDFLTIKHYPKFGLFWMNSFSHDNINLPSSMDEKIVSFLKDIYDRLDNTILVFFSDHGFRFGDIRNTHTGWLEERLPFIYLHFPPTFKQQYSKEYLNFLINTKRLTTPFDLHMTLQDVLLLANQSYKVRPSQACPKCHSLFQEIQESRTCEDAAIDQHWCVCKGHAYINPLTPIVQKAADFMVGKINAIVRSGDGGNLCAHYYLKKVTSSGLSDEYQNEANQSVSFLLIMIETRPPAKFEATIEIGAKGNKPDFRLLGDISRTNRYGDNSKCIKNWLQKYCYCDGLFTSIKSAICHFLNCI
;
A
#
# COMPACT_ATOMS: atom_id res chain seq x y z
N MET A 1 8.22 -33.96 38.63
CA MET A 1 9.02 -33.91 37.39
C MET A 1 8.56 -32.67 36.63
N PHE A 2 9.15 -31.52 36.99
CA PHE A 2 8.80 -30.20 36.47
C PHE A 2 9.79 -29.85 35.37
N PHE A 3 9.31 -29.56 34.16
CA PHE A 3 10.15 -28.99 33.10
C PHE A 3 10.06 -27.46 33.19
N TYR A 4 11.19 -26.85 33.53
CA TYR A 4 11.40 -25.41 33.46
C TYR A 4 11.46 -24.96 32.00
N TYR A 5 10.56 -24.06 31.60
CA TYR A 5 10.75 -23.18 30.45
C TYR A 5 11.73 -22.07 30.88
N THR A 6 12.94 -22.05 30.32
CA THR A 6 13.82 -20.89 30.45
C THR A 6 13.39 -19.83 29.44
N GLN A 7 12.80 -18.75 29.95
CA GLN A 7 12.71 -17.46 29.28
C GLN A 7 14.12 -17.04 28.83
N PHE A 8 14.37 -16.99 27.53
CA PHE A 8 15.54 -16.28 27.02
C PHE A 8 15.26 -14.79 27.10
N SER A 9 15.97 -14.12 28.00
CA SER A 9 16.10 -12.68 28.06
C SER A 9 16.54 -12.14 26.71
N ILE A 10 15.80 -11.17 26.18
CA ILE A 10 16.12 -10.44 24.95
C ILE A 10 17.33 -9.57 25.25
N HIS A 11 18.53 -10.11 25.01
CA HIS A 11 19.74 -9.28 24.90
C HIS A 11 19.69 -8.52 23.58
N ALA A 12 20.06 -7.24 23.63
CA ALA A 12 20.25 -6.40 22.46
C ALA A 12 21.23 -7.09 21.50
N PHE A 13 20.71 -7.67 20.42
CA PHE A 13 21.53 -8.20 19.35
C PHE A 13 22.28 -7.03 18.70
N ASP A 14 23.59 -7.18 18.62
CA ASP A 14 24.46 -6.24 17.91
C ASP A 14 23.97 -6.13 16.46
N GLU A 15 23.67 -4.92 16.01
CA GLU A 15 23.11 -4.69 14.66
C GLU A 15 24.06 -5.13 13.57
N GLU A 16 25.37 -5.02 13.81
CA GLU A 16 26.38 -5.53 12.89
C GLU A 16 26.31 -7.06 12.79
N PHE A 17 25.99 -7.74 13.90
CA PHE A 17 25.76 -9.19 13.91
C PHE A 17 24.47 -9.57 13.18
N VAL A 18 23.36 -8.83 13.34
CA VAL A 18 22.11 -9.10 12.60
C VAL A 18 22.28 -8.87 11.11
N LEU A 19 22.98 -7.79 10.71
CA LEU A 19 23.30 -7.49 9.32
C LEU A 19 24.26 -8.55 8.73
N ASN A 20 25.30 -8.95 9.47
CA ASN A 20 26.23 -9.99 9.03
C ASN A 20 25.61 -11.39 9.01
N TYR A 21 24.73 -11.72 9.95
CA TYR A 21 23.97 -12.98 9.98
C TYR A 21 22.95 -13.03 8.83
N SER A 22 22.26 -11.91 8.55
CA SER A 22 21.37 -11.79 7.39
C SER A 22 22.13 -11.89 6.07
N ARG A 23 23.36 -11.35 5.99
CA ARG A 23 24.26 -11.53 4.85
C ARG A 23 24.71 -12.98 4.66
N THR A 24 25.05 -13.69 5.73
CA THR A 24 25.70 -15.02 5.65
C THR A 24 24.72 -16.18 5.54
N LYS A 25 23.49 -16.08 6.05
CA LYS A 25 22.52 -17.19 6.07
C LYS A 25 21.38 -17.08 5.05
N LEU A 26 21.05 -15.87 4.56
CA LEU A 26 19.87 -15.63 3.71
C LEU A 26 20.21 -15.27 2.25
N TRP A 27 21.45 -14.84 1.99
CA TRP A 27 21.98 -14.69 0.63
C TRP A 27 22.82 -15.91 0.28
N GLY A 28 22.15 -17.06 0.15
CA GLY A 28 22.76 -18.24 -0.45
C GLY A 28 23.27 -17.92 -1.86
N GLU A 29 24.22 -18.72 -2.33
CA GLU A 29 24.90 -18.68 -3.64
C GLU A 29 23.95 -18.70 -4.87
N GLU A 30 22.64 -18.61 -4.67
CA GLU A 30 21.61 -18.57 -5.71
C GLU A 30 21.62 -17.21 -6.44
N ARG A 31 22.08 -17.26 -7.70
CA ARG A 31 22.10 -16.14 -8.66
C ARG A 31 20.72 -15.52 -8.94
N TYR A 32 19.63 -16.23 -8.67
CA TYR A 32 18.28 -15.86 -9.06
C TYR A 32 17.28 -16.07 -7.93
N LEU A 33 16.40 -15.07 -7.72
CA LEU A 33 15.28 -15.11 -6.79
C LEU A 33 14.14 -16.01 -7.29
N ILE A 34 13.89 -15.95 -8.60
CA ILE A 34 13.03 -16.87 -9.35
C ILE A 34 13.86 -17.40 -10.51
N ASN A 35 13.90 -18.72 -10.66
CA ASN A 35 14.65 -19.38 -11.72
C ASN A 35 13.80 -20.48 -12.36
N THR A 36 12.87 -20.06 -13.21
CA THR A 36 12.06 -20.97 -14.02
C THR A 36 12.48 -20.92 -15.49
N SER A 37 11.93 -21.85 -16.28
CA SER A 37 12.21 -21.97 -17.71
C SER A 37 11.86 -20.72 -18.51
N LYS A 38 10.86 -19.95 -18.07
CA LYS A 38 10.38 -18.73 -18.75
C LYS A 38 10.55 -17.44 -17.96
N CYS A 39 10.91 -17.51 -16.68
CA CYS A 39 11.12 -16.34 -15.84
C CYS A 39 12.39 -16.46 -15.00
N ARG A 40 13.29 -15.48 -15.11
CA ARG A 40 14.49 -15.38 -14.28
C ARG A 40 14.59 -14.00 -13.64
N ILE A 41 14.34 -13.93 -12.35
CA ILE A 41 14.48 -12.69 -11.56
C ILE A 41 15.81 -12.76 -10.82
N ARG A 42 16.69 -11.77 -11.03
CA ARG A 42 18.01 -11.75 -10.38
C ARG A 42 17.88 -11.55 -8.88
N ASN A 43 18.75 -12.24 -8.13
CA ASN A 43 18.93 -11.99 -6.72
C ASN A 43 20.01 -10.90 -6.55
N ILE A 44 19.65 -9.70 -6.12
CA ILE A 44 20.55 -8.52 -6.04
C ILE A 44 20.83 -8.13 -4.59
N ASP A 45 22.11 -8.05 -4.17
CA ASP A 45 22.51 -7.62 -2.83
C ASP A 45 21.77 -6.30 -2.45
N PRO A 46 21.01 -6.27 -1.33
CA PRO A 46 20.25 -5.10 -0.92
C PRO A 46 21.16 -3.89 -0.66
N PHE A 47 22.44 -4.12 -0.34
CA PHE A 47 23.44 -3.10 -0.01
C PHE A 47 24.51 -2.91 -1.10
N ASN A 48 24.21 -3.24 -2.35
CA ASN A 48 25.13 -3.03 -3.45
C ASN A 48 25.52 -1.54 -3.65
N GLU A 49 26.63 -1.31 -4.35
CA GLU A 49 27.23 0.02 -4.53
C GLU A 49 26.31 1.05 -5.21
N GLU A 50 25.32 0.62 -6.01
CA GLU A 50 24.38 1.56 -6.64
C GLU A 50 23.45 2.21 -5.61
N VAL A 51 23.05 1.45 -4.57
CA VAL A 51 21.99 1.86 -3.65
C VAL A 51 22.47 2.22 -2.25
N LYS A 52 23.65 1.73 -1.84
CA LYS A 52 24.21 1.93 -0.49
C LYS A 52 24.23 3.38 -0.04
N LYS A 53 24.52 4.32 -0.95
CA LYS A 53 24.56 5.76 -0.69
C LYS A 53 23.20 6.42 -0.43
N TYR A 54 22.09 5.77 -0.80
CA TYR A 54 20.74 6.29 -0.57
C TYR A 54 20.15 5.82 0.76
N TYR A 55 20.77 4.82 1.39
CA TYR A 55 20.36 4.28 2.66
C TYR A 55 20.99 5.05 3.83
N HIS A 56 20.16 5.44 4.79
CA HIS A 56 20.57 5.84 6.12
C HIS A 56 19.47 5.48 7.11
N ARG A 57 19.81 5.35 8.38
CA ARG A 57 18.85 5.01 9.42
C ARG A 57 18.18 6.26 9.98
N GLU A 58 16.86 6.24 10.00
CA GLU A 58 16.01 7.16 10.74
C GLU A 58 15.63 6.57 12.11
N ASN A 59 15.63 7.42 13.15
CA ASN A 59 15.27 7.02 14.51
C ASN A 59 13.78 7.19 14.77
N TYR A 60 13.20 6.30 15.58
CA TYR A 60 11.84 6.49 16.09
C TYR A 60 11.78 7.75 16.96
N VAL A 61 10.82 8.64 16.67
CA VAL A 61 10.55 9.84 17.46
C VAL A 61 9.13 9.75 18.01
N PRO A 62 8.95 9.57 19.34
CA PRO A 62 7.62 9.61 19.94
C PRO A 62 6.93 10.95 19.70
N CYS A 63 5.63 10.92 19.44
CA CYS A 63 4.81 12.12 19.21
C CYS A 63 4.58 12.92 20.50
N SER A 64 4.66 12.27 21.66
CA SER A 64 4.57 12.86 22.99
C SER A 64 5.64 12.27 23.92
N ASN A 65 6.14 13.08 24.86
CA ASN A 65 6.97 12.59 25.98
C ASN A 65 6.13 12.13 27.18
N LYS A 66 4.81 12.33 27.14
CA LYS A 66 3.87 11.92 28.16
C LYS A 66 3.03 10.76 27.65
N GLU A 67 2.74 9.80 28.53
CA GLU A 67 1.73 8.77 28.28
C GLU A 67 0.36 9.39 28.03
N LEU A 68 -0.53 8.66 27.34
CA LEU A 68 -1.85 9.18 26.96
C LEU A 68 -2.73 9.39 28.20
N LEU A 69 -3.25 10.60 28.37
CA LEU A 69 -4.12 10.95 29.50
C LEU A 69 -5.48 10.24 29.46
N SER A 70 -5.92 9.79 28.29
CA SER A 70 -7.19 9.10 28.13
C SER A 70 -7.03 7.82 27.33
N TYR A 71 -7.90 6.86 27.60
CA TYR A 71 -7.95 5.56 26.94
C TYR A 71 -9.39 5.03 26.93
N VAL A 72 -9.67 4.07 26.05
CA VAL A 72 -10.95 3.37 25.98
C VAL A 72 -10.77 1.95 26.48
N GLU A 73 -11.71 1.48 27.29
CA GLU A 73 -11.80 0.10 27.75
C GLU A 73 -13.12 -0.51 27.27
N ILE A 74 -13.06 -1.78 26.83
CA ILE A 74 -14.24 -2.54 26.41
C ILE A 74 -14.37 -3.78 27.31
N THR A 75 -15.45 -3.83 28.10
CA THR A 75 -15.74 -4.94 29.03
C THR A 75 -17.18 -5.40 28.79
N ASP A 76 -17.40 -6.69 28.48
CA ASP A 76 -18.73 -7.26 28.26
C ASP A 76 -19.63 -6.46 27.28
N SER A 77 -19.04 -5.90 26.22
CA SER A 77 -19.67 -5.01 25.22
C SER A 77 -19.98 -3.58 25.70
N LEU A 78 -19.73 -3.26 26.97
CA LEU A 78 -19.73 -1.90 27.49
C LEU A 78 -18.44 -1.21 27.05
N THR A 79 -18.54 0.01 26.51
CA THR A 79 -17.39 0.82 26.14
C THR A 79 -17.30 2.01 27.09
N THR A 80 -16.20 2.09 27.83
CA THR A 80 -15.97 3.15 28.81
C THR A 80 -14.75 3.96 28.39
N LEU A 81 -14.92 5.28 28.33
CA LEU A 81 -13.84 6.23 28.15
C LEU A 81 -13.31 6.65 29.53
N HIS A 82 -11.99 6.60 29.71
CA HIS A 82 -11.33 6.91 30.97
C HIS A 82 -10.36 8.07 30.84
N ILE A 83 -10.23 8.84 31.92
CA ILE A 83 -9.08 9.69 32.21
C ILE A 83 -8.17 8.93 33.16
N ASN A 84 -6.92 8.72 32.75
CA ASN A 84 -5.90 8.11 33.58
C ASN A 84 -5.50 9.07 34.72
N GLN A 85 -6.09 8.86 35.90
CA GLN A 85 -5.92 9.73 37.06
C GLN A 85 -4.46 9.81 37.54
N SER A 86 -3.65 8.77 37.32
CA SER A 86 -2.25 8.78 37.71
C SER A 86 -1.40 9.76 36.89
N LEU A 87 -1.88 10.17 35.71
CA LEU A 87 -1.17 11.06 34.79
C LEU A 87 -1.63 12.52 34.86
N VAL A 88 -2.73 12.82 35.57
CA VAL A 88 -3.32 14.17 35.65
C VAL A 88 -2.27 15.23 36.04
N THR A 89 -1.46 14.96 37.06
CA THR A 89 -0.42 15.88 37.55
C THR A 89 0.74 16.05 36.57
N ALA A 90 1.03 15.05 35.73
CA ALA A 90 2.02 15.17 34.66
C ALA A 90 1.54 16.12 33.55
N TYR A 91 0.23 16.30 33.38
CA TYR A 91 -0.36 17.21 32.40
C TYR A 91 -0.56 18.62 32.93
N SER A 92 -1.02 18.78 34.17
CA SER A 92 -1.15 20.10 34.81
C SER A 92 -1.09 20.02 36.33
N VAL A 93 -0.48 21.03 36.96
CA VAL A 93 -0.55 21.24 38.42
C VAL A 93 -1.89 21.87 38.86
N LEU A 94 -2.64 22.42 37.90
CA LEU A 94 -3.97 22.99 38.13
C LEU A 94 -5.04 21.92 37.94
N LYS A 95 -6.24 22.18 38.49
CA LYS A 95 -7.40 21.30 38.28
C LYS A 95 -7.67 21.18 36.77
N ILE A 96 -7.84 19.93 36.32
CA ILE A 96 -8.18 19.60 34.93
C ILE A 96 -9.68 19.34 34.84
N SER A 97 -10.31 19.85 33.80
CA SER A 97 -11.68 19.50 33.39
C SER A 97 -11.63 18.94 31.97
N CYS A 98 -12.21 17.76 31.80
CA CYS A 98 -12.27 17.06 30.52
C CYS A 98 -13.71 16.97 30.01
N CYS A 99 -13.84 16.94 28.70
CA CYS A 99 -15.08 16.65 28.01
C CYS A 99 -14.79 15.78 26.78
N TYR A 100 -15.81 15.12 26.26
CA TYR A 100 -15.72 14.36 25.02
C TYR A 100 -16.78 14.81 24.02
N SER A 101 -16.48 14.66 22.72
CA SER A 101 -17.40 14.91 21.62
C SER A 101 -17.41 13.73 20.67
N SER A 102 -18.59 13.34 20.20
CA SER A 102 -18.77 12.33 19.18
C SER A 102 -18.33 12.86 17.82
N ILE A 103 -17.60 12.05 17.05
CA ILE A 103 -17.19 12.39 15.69
C ILE A 103 -17.98 11.53 14.71
N ASN A 104 -18.74 12.19 13.84
CA ASN A 104 -19.59 11.52 12.87
C ASN A 104 -19.13 11.81 11.44
N ARG A 105 -19.32 10.84 10.56
CA ARG A 105 -19.02 10.98 9.12
C ARG A 105 -20.11 11.79 8.42
N ILE A 106 -19.72 12.74 7.60
CA ILE A 106 -20.62 13.55 6.76
C ILE A 106 -20.38 13.24 5.28
N VAL A 107 -21.46 12.95 4.57
CA VAL A 107 -21.45 12.78 3.11
C VAL A 107 -21.65 14.12 2.42
N GLN A 108 -20.64 14.62 1.71
CA GLN A 108 -20.73 15.88 0.94
C GLN A 108 -20.94 15.59 -0.56
N LYS A 109 -21.58 16.53 -1.27
CA LYS A 109 -21.93 16.35 -2.70
C LYS A 109 -20.72 16.20 -3.64
N ASN A 110 -19.61 16.88 -3.36
CA ASN A 110 -18.42 16.91 -4.23
C ASN A 110 -17.24 16.07 -3.69
N ARG A 111 -17.30 15.62 -2.44
CA ARG A 111 -16.32 14.78 -1.73
C ARG A 111 -17.07 13.97 -0.68
N SER A 112 -17.64 12.84 -1.09
CA SER A 112 -18.63 12.10 -0.29
C SER A 112 -18.10 11.52 1.01
N ASP A 113 -16.81 11.64 1.26
CA ASP A 113 -16.10 10.87 2.27
C ASP A 113 -15.07 11.68 3.09
N ASP A 114 -14.94 12.99 2.84
CA ASP A 114 -13.95 13.86 3.50
C ASP A 114 -14.54 14.70 4.66
N GLY A 115 -15.84 14.56 4.90
CA GLY A 115 -16.58 15.34 5.89
C GLY A 115 -16.65 14.68 7.26
N ILE A 116 -16.44 15.47 8.31
CA ILE A 116 -16.72 15.09 9.70
C ILE A 116 -17.54 16.17 10.40
N SER A 117 -18.44 15.78 11.29
CA SER A 117 -19.06 16.65 12.31
C SER A 117 -18.52 16.26 13.68
N VAL A 118 -18.46 17.25 14.57
CA VAL A 118 -18.10 17.08 15.97
C VAL A 118 -19.29 17.57 16.80
N SER A 119 -19.79 16.74 17.71
CA SER A 119 -20.89 17.13 18.61
C SER A 119 -20.46 18.20 19.62
N GLU A 120 -21.42 18.67 20.43
CA GLU A 120 -21.07 19.44 21.62
C GLU A 120 -20.18 18.61 22.56
N CYS A 121 -19.35 19.30 23.35
CA CYS A 121 -18.42 18.66 24.28
C CYS A 121 -19.13 18.36 25.59
N VAL A 122 -19.36 17.09 25.87
CA VAL A 122 -20.05 16.61 27.07
C VAL A 122 -19.02 16.44 28.20
N PRO A 123 -19.14 17.17 29.32
CA PRO A 123 -18.20 17.06 30.43
C PRO A 123 -18.34 15.71 31.13
N PHE A 124 -17.21 15.16 31.59
CA PHE A 124 -17.18 13.95 32.40
C PHE A 124 -16.02 13.97 33.40
N GLU A 125 -16.17 13.22 34.49
CA GLU A 125 -15.15 13.13 35.55
C GLU A 125 -14.73 11.67 35.73
N GLY A 126 -13.42 11.39 35.62
CA GLY A 126 -12.89 10.04 35.80
C GLY A 126 -13.15 9.13 34.60
N SER A 127 -14.40 8.71 34.41
CA SER A 127 -14.82 7.85 33.32
C SER A 127 -16.26 8.07 32.91
N VAL A 128 -16.61 7.65 31.69
CA VAL A 128 -17.97 7.76 31.14
C VAL A 128 -18.24 6.64 30.14
N GLU A 129 -19.45 6.09 30.18
CA GLU A 129 -19.90 5.14 29.15
C GLU A 129 -20.15 5.90 27.83
N ILE A 130 -19.65 5.34 26.73
CA ILE A 130 -19.83 5.91 25.39
C ILE A 130 -20.48 4.90 24.44
N THR A 131 -21.38 5.40 23.60
CA THR A 131 -22.06 4.64 22.55
C THR A 131 -21.52 4.95 21.16
N ASP A 132 -20.83 6.08 20.99
CA ASP A 132 -20.22 6.46 19.72
C ASP A 132 -18.93 5.68 19.44
N ASN A 133 -18.71 5.34 18.17
CA ASN A 133 -17.54 4.58 17.73
C ASN A 133 -16.28 5.43 17.57
N VAL A 134 -16.40 6.75 17.53
CA VAL A 134 -15.26 7.69 17.48
C VAL A 134 -15.54 8.89 18.35
N VAL A 135 -14.64 9.16 19.29
CA VAL A 135 -14.76 10.27 20.25
C VAL A 135 -13.50 11.12 20.30
N LEU A 136 -13.68 12.44 20.32
CA LEU A 136 -12.64 13.42 20.60
C LEU A 136 -12.66 13.75 22.09
N VAL A 137 -11.52 13.60 22.76
CA VAL A 137 -11.33 14.04 24.14
C VAL A 137 -10.58 15.37 24.15
N LEU A 138 -11.08 16.31 24.93
CA LEU A 138 -10.46 17.61 25.17
C LEU A 138 -10.39 17.87 26.68
N CYS A 139 -9.20 18.15 27.19
CA CYS A 139 -9.00 18.54 28.57
C CYS A 139 -8.37 19.94 28.66
N LYS A 140 -8.90 20.75 29.57
CA LYS A 140 -8.44 22.11 29.86
C LYS A 140 -8.08 22.24 31.34
N ASN A 141 -7.11 23.09 31.64
CA ASN A 141 -6.85 23.50 33.02
C ASN A 141 -7.87 24.56 33.50
N SER A 142 -7.83 24.90 34.78
CA SER A 142 -8.71 25.93 35.38
C SER A 142 -8.53 27.35 34.81
N LEU A 143 -7.47 27.61 34.03
CA LEU A 143 -7.26 28.87 33.29
C LEU A 143 -7.86 28.82 31.87
N GLY A 144 -8.47 27.69 31.48
CA GLY A 144 -9.04 27.48 30.15
C GLY A 144 -8.04 27.08 29.07
N SER A 145 -6.76 26.85 29.40
CA SER A 145 -5.75 26.40 28.44
C SER A 145 -5.97 24.92 28.09
N GLU A 146 -5.97 24.61 26.79
CA GLU A 146 -5.94 23.22 26.30
C GLU A 146 -4.62 22.56 26.67
N ILE A 147 -4.70 21.44 27.39
CA ILE A 147 -3.52 20.69 27.87
C ILE A 147 -3.43 19.29 27.30
N TYR A 148 -4.54 18.76 26.78
CA TYR A 148 -4.60 17.44 26.17
C TYR A 148 -5.76 17.39 25.18
N LYS A 149 -5.50 16.78 24.02
CA LYS A 149 -6.48 16.54 22.99
C LYS A 149 -6.12 15.26 22.24
N ASN A 150 -7.06 14.33 22.13
CA ASN A 150 -6.85 13.09 21.41
C ASN A 150 -8.15 12.53 20.85
N VAL A 151 -8.06 11.68 19.84
CA VAL A 151 -9.22 10.99 19.26
C VAL A 151 -9.07 9.49 19.51
N HIS A 152 -10.15 8.85 19.92
CA HIS A 152 -10.25 7.40 20.12
C HIS A 152 -11.22 6.78 19.14
N ALA A 153 -10.94 5.54 18.75
CA ALA A 153 -11.83 4.70 17.97
C ALA A 153 -12.20 3.46 18.78
N VAL A 154 -13.44 3.00 18.63
CA VAL A 154 -13.98 1.83 19.31
C VAL A 154 -14.19 0.73 18.28
N VAL A 155 -13.54 -0.41 18.48
CA VAL A 155 -13.67 -1.60 17.63
C VAL A 155 -14.46 -2.66 18.39
N THR A 156 -15.79 -2.61 18.25
CA THR A 156 -16.71 -3.51 18.96
C THR A 156 -17.77 -4.08 18.01
N PRO A 157 -18.20 -5.34 18.18
CA PRO A 157 -19.27 -5.93 17.36
C PRO A 157 -20.68 -5.40 17.73
N ARG A 158 -20.82 -4.50 18.71
CA ARG A 158 -22.10 -4.00 19.22
C ARG A 158 -23.05 -3.50 18.14
N ASP A 159 -22.53 -2.77 17.15
CA ASP A 159 -23.34 -2.09 16.13
C ASP A 159 -23.41 -2.89 14.81
N LEU A 160 -22.98 -4.15 14.82
CA LEU A 160 -23.02 -4.98 13.61
C LEU A 160 -24.47 -5.33 13.25
N PRO A 161 -24.91 -5.09 12.00
CA PRO A 161 -26.21 -5.54 11.57
C PRO A 161 -26.27 -7.08 11.57
N PRO A 162 -27.48 -7.67 11.69
CA PRO A 162 -27.67 -9.11 11.55
C PRO A 162 -27.02 -9.62 10.27
N ARG A 163 -26.22 -10.68 10.37
CA ARG A 163 -25.49 -11.22 9.21
C ARG A 163 -26.47 -11.79 8.18
N LYS A 164 -26.31 -11.39 6.91
CA LYS A 164 -27.16 -11.85 5.79
C LYS A 164 -27.17 -13.38 5.64
N LYS A 165 -26.04 -14.02 5.97
CA LYS A 165 -25.88 -15.46 6.03
C LYS A 165 -25.20 -15.83 7.33
N GLN A 166 -25.74 -16.83 8.01
CA GLN A 166 -25.03 -17.50 9.09
C GLN A 166 -24.13 -18.56 8.45
N LEU A 167 -22.83 -18.48 8.73
CA LEU A 167 -21.94 -19.58 8.41
C LEU A 167 -22.24 -20.74 9.35
N PRO A 168 -22.15 -22.00 8.88
CA PRO A 168 -22.35 -23.18 9.73
C PRO A 168 -21.56 -23.08 11.04
N GLN A 169 -22.21 -23.27 12.20
CA GLN A 169 -21.53 -23.17 13.51
C GLN A 169 -20.37 -24.15 13.68
N THR A 170 -20.33 -25.23 12.90
CA THR A 170 -19.27 -26.25 12.88
C THR A 170 -18.05 -25.83 12.07
N SER A 171 -18.03 -24.63 11.50
CA SER A 171 -16.96 -24.19 10.62
C SER A 171 -15.89 -23.38 11.38
N ASN A 172 -14.70 -23.96 11.51
CA ASN A 172 -13.49 -23.22 11.88
C ASN A 172 -12.98 -22.44 10.65
N PHE A 173 -13.83 -21.60 10.04
CA PHE A 173 -13.46 -20.94 8.79
C PHE A 173 -12.33 -19.94 8.99
N THR A 174 -11.45 -19.91 8.00
CA THR A 174 -10.27 -19.07 7.99
C THR A 174 -10.61 -17.67 7.50
N GLY A 175 -10.44 -16.66 8.36
CA GLY A 175 -10.48 -15.25 7.97
C GLY A 175 -9.26 -14.85 7.13
N VAL A 176 -9.30 -13.67 6.52
CA VAL A 176 -8.14 -13.07 5.85
C VAL A 176 -7.97 -11.63 6.31
N VAL A 177 -6.81 -11.29 6.83
CA VAL A 177 -6.47 -9.91 7.16
C VAL A 177 -5.25 -9.49 6.35
N LEU A 178 -5.39 -8.38 5.64
CA LEU A 178 -4.37 -7.75 4.84
C LEU A 178 -3.84 -6.55 5.62
N VAL A 179 -2.55 -6.57 5.96
CA VAL A 179 -1.85 -5.44 6.58
C VAL A 179 -0.80 -4.97 5.59
N GLY A 180 -0.99 -3.75 5.09
CA GLY A 180 -0.17 -3.18 4.04
C GLY A 180 0.68 -2.01 4.50
N ILE A 181 1.90 -1.91 3.98
CA ILE A 181 2.73 -0.72 4.07
C ILE A 181 3.04 -0.26 2.65
N ASP A 182 2.67 0.96 2.32
CA ASP A 182 2.88 1.54 0.99
C ASP A 182 4.37 1.69 0.66
N SER A 183 4.73 1.55 -0.62
CA SER A 183 6.04 1.93 -1.15
C SER A 183 7.29 1.16 -0.65
N ILE A 184 7.17 -0.10 -0.21
CA ILE A 184 8.32 -0.88 0.30
C ILE A 184 8.61 -2.11 -0.58
N SER A 185 9.81 -2.12 -1.15
CA SER A 185 10.33 -3.29 -1.86
C SER A 185 10.87 -4.35 -0.91
N LYS A 186 11.03 -5.59 -1.40
CA LYS A 186 11.72 -6.65 -0.62
C LYS A 186 13.12 -6.22 -0.19
N LEU A 187 13.89 -5.58 -1.07
CA LEU A 187 15.24 -5.14 -0.75
C LEU A 187 15.24 -3.96 0.22
N ASN A 188 14.28 -3.04 0.09
CA ASN A 188 14.12 -1.94 1.04
C ASN A 188 13.73 -2.46 2.42
N LEU A 189 12.82 -3.43 2.53
CA LEU A 189 12.47 -4.09 3.79
C LEU A 189 13.72 -4.63 4.51
N VAL A 190 14.61 -5.33 3.79
CA VAL A 190 15.88 -5.83 4.36
C VAL A 190 16.79 -4.71 4.83
N ARG A 191 16.86 -3.60 4.08
CA ARG A 191 17.70 -2.45 4.44
C ARG A 191 17.17 -1.69 5.65
N THR A 192 15.89 -1.35 5.65
CA THR A 192 15.31 -0.40 6.60
C THR A 192 14.66 -1.08 7.79
N MET A 193 14.10 -2.27 7.63
CA MET A 193 13.44 -3.00 8.72
C MET A 193 14.03 -4.41 8.91
N PRO A 194 15.35 -4.54 9.17
CA PRO A 194 16.02 -5.82 9.28
C PRO A 194 15.48 -6.71 10.42
N LYS A 195 14.98 -6.13 11.52
CA LYS A 195 14.40 -6.91 12.63
C LYS A 195 13.05 -7.50 12.23
N THR A 196 12.22 -6.71 11.55
CA THR A 196 10.96 -7.16 10.94
C THR A 196 11.21 -8.28 9.94
N TYR A 197 12.16 -8.09 9.02
CA TYR A 197 12.54 -9.12 8.05
C TYR A 197 12.98 -10.42 8.74
N THR A 198 13.84 -10.32 9.77
CA THR A 198 14.30 -11.48 10.54
C THR A 198 13.16 -12.17 11.27
N PHE A 199 12.21 -11.41 11.83
CA PHE A 199 11.02 -11.98 12.46
C PHE A 199 10.19 -12.78 11.47
N LEU A 200 9.89 -12.21 10.29
CA LEU A 200 9.09 -12.86 9.26
C LEU A 200 9.74 -14.18 8.79
N GLU A 201 11.01 -14.14 8.39
CA GLU A 201 11.75 -15.33 7.93
C GLU A 201 11.90 -16.40 9.04
N GLY A 202 11.82 -16.00 10.31
CA GLY A 202 11.93 -16.88 11.48
C GLY A 202 10.61 -17.46 12.01
N HIS A 203 9.44 -16.94 11.61
CA HIS A 203 8.14 -17.25 12.24
C HIS A 203 7.07 -17.74 11.24
N ASP A 204 7.45 -18.63 10.31
CA ASP A 204 6.54 -19.30 9.37
C ASP A 204 5.68 -18.33 8.51
N PHE A 205 6.24 -17.14 8.24
CA PHE A 205 5.72 -16.23 7.22
C PHE A 205 6.37 -16.56 5.89
N LEU A 206 5.55 -16.88 4.89
CA LEU A 206 5.99 -17.37 3.59
C LEU A 206 6.05 -16.22 2.59
N ASN A 207 7.24 -16.00 2.01
CA ASN A 207 7.49 -14.96 1.03
C ASN A 207 7.14 -15.43 -0.40
N LEU A 208 6.27 -14.70 -1.11
CA LEU A 208 6.10 -14.88 -2.56
C LEU A 208 7.24 -14.17 -3.29
N ARG A 209 8.34 -14.88 -3.50
CA ARG A 209 9.61 -14.33 -4.01
C ARG A 209 9.48 -13.62 -5.36
N GLY A 210 8.55 -14.07 -6.20
CA GLY A 210 8.29 -13.51 -7.53
C GLY A 210 7.10 -12.58 -7.61
N TYR A 211 6.57 -12.09 -6.47
CA TYR A 211 5.44 -11.18 -6.47
C TYR A 211 5.81 -9.85 -7.14
N THR A 212 5.13 -9.57 -8.24
CA THR A 212 5.42 -8.42 -9.11
C THR A 212 4.18 -7.55 -9.20
N LYS A 213 4.36 -6.25 -9.05
CA LYS A 213 3.29 -5.27 -9.24
C LYS A 213 2.79 -5.30 -10.69
N ILE A 214 1.57 -4.85 -10.92
CA ILE A 214 0.96 -4.81 -12.27
C ILE A 214 0.85 -3.40 -12.84
N ASP A 215 1.05 -2.37 -12.01
CA ASP A 215 0.98 -0.99 -12.45
C ASP A 215 1.74 -0.01 -11.53
N ASP A 216 1.60 1.27 -11.82
CA ASP A 216 2.44 2.36 -11.35
C ASP A 216 2.36 2.59 -9.83
N ASN A 217 1.16 2.66 -9.25
CA ASN A 217 0.93 3.19 -7.90
C ASN A 217 -0.05 2.34 -7.06
N THR A 218 -0.33 2.79 -5.84
CA THR A 218 -1.23 2.16 -4.87
C THR A 218 -2.58 1.76 -5.43
N PHE A 219 -3.27 2.68 -6.11
CA PHE A 219 -4.63 2.40 -6.56
C PHE A 219 -4.76 1.24 -7.55
N PRO A 220 -4.07 1.20 -8.70
CA PRO A 220 -4.22 0.09 -9.63
C PRO A 220 -3.77 -1.26 -9.03
N ASN A 221 -2.69 -1.27 -8.22
CA ASN A 221 -2.21 -2.51 -7.62
C ASN A 221 -3.17 -3.03 -6.53
N LEU A 222 -3.71 -2.17 -5.66
CA LEU A 222 -4.74 -2.58 -4.70
C LEU A 222 -6.05 -2.95 -5.39
N MET A 223 -6.46 -2.21 -6.43
CA MET A 223 -7.68 -2.54 -7.17
C MET A 223 -7.58 -3.88 -7.90
N ALA A 224 -6.39 -4.28 -8.35
CA ALA A 224 -6.17 -5.62 -8.88
C ALA A 224 -6.44 -6.71 -7.83
N ILE A 225 -5.99 -6.54 -6.59
CA ILE A 225 -6.31 -7.45 -5.47
C ILE A 225 -7.81 -7.41 -5.14
N LEU A 226 -8.38 -6.22 -5.09
CA LEU A 226 -9.72 -5.97 -4.57
C LEU A 226 -10.85 -6.28 -5.56
N THR A 227 -10.58 -6.23 -6.86
CA THR A 227 -11.61 -6.39 -7.90
C THR A 227 -11.22 -7.34 -9.03
N GLY A 228 -9.95 -7.74 -9.13
CA GLY A 228 -9.47 -8.56 -10.24
C GLY A 228 -9.46 -7.84 -11.59
N LYS A 229 -9.47 -6.50 -11.59
CA LYS A 229 -9.56 -5.63 -12.77
C LYS A 229 -8.33 -4.72 -12.91
N ARG A 230 -8.07 -4.27 -14.13
CA ARG A 230 -7.10 -3.19 -14.39
C ARG A 230 -7.72 -1.82 -14.17
N TRP A 231 -6.90 -0.79 -14.09
CA TRP A 231 -7.39 0.56 -13.80
C TRP A 231 -8.35 1.07 -14.87
N GLU A 232 -8.13 0.76 -16.15
CA GLU A 232 -9.03 1.18 -17.24
C GLU A 232 -10.43 0.61 -17.06
N GLU A 233 -10.51 -0.67 -16.66
CA GLU A 233 -11.77 -1.34 -16.38
C GLU A 233 -12.43 -0.77 -15.13
N VAL A 234 -11.66 -0.48 -14.08
CA VAL A 234 -12.18 0.19 -12.87
C VAL A 234 -12.75 1.56 -13.22
N TYR A 235 -12.05 2.39 -14.00
CA TYR A 235 -12.55 3.70 -14.40
C TYR A 235 -13.76 3.61 -15.31
N LYS A 236 -13.82 2.62 -16.22
CA LYS A 236 -14.97 2.40 -17.09
C LYS A 236 -16.22 1.97 -16.32
N HIS A 237 -16.08 1.06 -15.36
CA HIS A 237 -17.23 0.48 -14.65
C HIS A 237 -17.61 1.26 -13.40
N CYS A 238 -16.63 1.70 -12.62
CA CYS A 238 -16.84 2.37 -11.34
C CYS A 238 -16.92 3.89 -11.52
N ALA A 239 -16.23 4.47 -12.52
CA ALA A 239 -16.14 5.91 -12.78
C ALA A 239 -15.90 6.71 -11.48
N PRO A 240 -14.75 6.48 -10.80
CA PRO A 240 -14.54 6.91 -9.42
C PRO A 240 -14.44 8.43 -9.24
N ASP A 241 -14.27 9.17 -10.33
CA ASP A 241 -14.29 10.63 -10.44
C ASP A 241 -15.71 11.22 -10.55
N LYS A 242 -16.71 10.37 -10.85
CA LYS A 242 -18.12 10.77 -11.06
C LYS A 242 -19.07 10.09 -10.08
N ASN A 243 -18.74 8.89 -9.65
CA ASN A 243 -19.53 8.06 -8.74
C ASN A 243 -18.72 7.74 -7.49
N THR A 244 -19.41 7.38 -6.42
CA THR A 244 -18.76 6.82 -5.24
C THR A 244 -18.26 5.42 -5.53
N MET A 245 -17.19 5.03 -4.82
CA MET A 245 -16.58 3.71 -4.92
C MET A 245 -17.50 2.57 -4.43
N ASN A 246 -18.65 2.87 -3.81
CA ASN A 246 -19.64 1.86 -3.41
C ASN A 246 -20.23 1.09 -4.60
N ASN A 247 -20.19 1.65 -5.81
CA ASN A 247 -20.69 0.97 -7.01
C ASN A 247 -19.66 -0.01 -7.60
N CYS A 248 -18.45 -0.03 -7.04
CA CYS A 248 -17.38 -0.90 -7.51
C CYS A 248 -17.54 -2.28 -6.87
N ASP A 249 -17.44 -3.34 -7.67
CA ASP A 249 -17.57 -4.74 -7.21
C ASP A 249 -16.31 -5.17 -6.44
N ILE A 250 -16.16 -4.65 -5.22
CA ILE A 250 -14.99 -4.89 -4.38
C ILE A 250 -15.21 -6.14 -3.54
N ILE A 251 -14.16 -6.96 -3.41
CA ILE A 251 -14.25 -8.30 -2.84
C ILE A 251 -14.69 -8.33 -1.36
N TRP A 252 -14.47 -7.26 -0.59
CA TRP A 252 -14.99 -7.19 0.78
C TRP A 252 -16.52 -7.27 0.83
N ASP A 253 -17.23 -6.82 -0.19
CA ASP A 253 -18.70 -6.96 -0.25
C ASP A 253 -19.09 -8.45 -0.30
N LYS A 254 -18.29 -9.27 -0.99
CA LYS A 254 -18.53 -10.72 -1.09
C LYS A 254 -18.24 -11.43 0.24
N PHE A 255 -17.21 -11.00 0.96
CA PHE A 255 -16.96 -11.48 2.31
C PHE A 255 -18.12 -11.10 3.25
N ASN A 256 -18.59 -9.85 3.21
CA ASN A 256 -19.73 -9.41 4.02
C ASN A 256 -21.01 -10.19 3.67
N ASP A 257 -21.30 -10.40 2.38
CA ASP A 257 -22.45 -11.18 1.91
C ASP A 257 -22.43 -12.65 2.37
N LEU A 258 -21.24 -13.21 2.63
CA LEU A 258 -21.06 -14.54 3.19
C LEU A 258 -20.98 -14.57 4.73
N GLY A 259 -21.20 -13.44 5.41
CA GLY A 259 -21.29 -13.37 6.86
C GLY A 259 -19.98 -13.04 7.58
N PHE A 260 -18.92 -12.68 6.87
CA PHE A 260 -17.70 -12.17 7.49
C PHE A 260 -17.93 -10.75 8.03
N ILE A 261 -17.22 -10.41 9.11
CA ILE A 261 -17.06 -9.00 9.48
C ILE A 261 -15.94 -8.40 8.64
N THR A 262 -16.15 -7.17 8.19
CA THR A 262 -15.27 -6.50 7.24
C THR A 262 -14.65 -5.23 7.83
N ALA A 263 -13.38 -4.97 7.55
CA ALA A 263 -12.69 -3.76 7.99
C ALA A 263 -11.88 -3.11 6.87
N TYR A 264 -11.89 -1.78 6.81
CA TYR A 264 -10.97 -1.01 5.99
C TYR A 264 -10.53 0.27 6.72
N VAL A 265 -9.22 0.45 6.83
CA VAL A 265 -8.60 1.63 7.44
C VAL A 265 -7.34 2.01 6.66
N GLU A 266 -7.16 3.30 6.42
CA GLU A 266 -5.99 3.87 5.76
C GLU A 266 -5.65 5.23 6.38
N ASP A 267 -4.36 5.50 6.59
CA ASP A 267 -3.85 6.79 7.03
C ASP A 267 -3.42 7.71 5.86
N MET A 268 -3.00 8.93 6.19
CA MET A 268 -2.71 10.01 5.24
C MET A 268 -3.93 10.33 4.37
N THR A 269 -5.01 10.78 5.02
CA THR A 269 -6.35 10.93 4.42
C THR A 269 -6.41 11.84 3.19
N GLU A 270 -5.44 12.76 3.02
CA GLU A 270 -5.29 13.63 1.85
C GLU A 270 -4.84 12.89 0.58
N ILE A 271 -4.04 11.83 0.73
CA ILE A 271 -3.53 11.00 -0.36
C ILE A 271 -4.13 9.58 -0.38
N GLY A 272 -5.15 9.34 0.45
CA GLY A 272 -5.80 8.04 0.58
C GLY A 272 -6.23 7.43 -0.75
N THR A 273 -6.05 6.12 -0.87
CA THR A 273 -6.20 5.32 -2.09
C THR A 273 -7.51 5.58 -2.83
N PHE A 274 -8.63 5.75 -2.13
CA PHE A 274 -9.96 5.94 -2.73
C PHE A 274 -10.42 7.41 -2.82
N ASN A 275 -9.62 8.36 -2.32
CA ASN A 275 -9.99 9.77 -2.16
C ASN A 275 -9.05 10.73 -2.90
N TYR A 276 -7.83 10.28 -3.24
CA TYR A 276 -6.87 11.07 -3.99
C TYR A 276 -7.28 11.29 -5.46
N ASN A 277 -6.81 12.38 -6.08
CA ASN A 277 -7.05 12.73 -7.49
C ASN A 277 -8.52 12.74 -7.94
N ASN A 278 -9.34 13.57 -7.27
CA ASN A 278 -10.77 13.78 -7.55
C ASN A 278 -11.68 12.56 -7.39
N ARG A 279 -11.16 11.44 -6.88
CA ARG A 279 -12.01 10.30 -6.54
C ARG A 279 -12.90 10.67 -5.37
N LEU A 280 -14.19 10.34 -5.47
CA LEU A 280 -15.18 10.78 -4.49
C LEU A 280 -15.08 10.03 -3.15
N GLY A 281 -14.34 8.91 -3.11
CA GLY A 281 -14.34 7.99 -1.99
C GLY A 281 -15.64 7.21 -1.92
N PHE A 282 -16.05 6.87 -0.71
CA PHE A 282 -17.30 6.18 -0.46
C PHE A 282 -18.41 7.17 -0.08
N GLY A 283 -19.66 6.85 -0.39
CA GLY A 283 -20.86 7.56 0.07
C GLY A 283 -21.46 6.87 1.29
N ALA A 284 -21.62 5.55 1.24
CA ALA A 284 -21.91 4.71 2.41
C ALA A 284 -20.61 4.04 2.90
N PRO A 285 -20.46 3.71 4.21
CA PRO A 285 -19.32 2.93 4.68
C PRO A 285 -19.17 1.62 3.86
N PRO A 286 -17.99 1.34 3.29
CA PRO A 286 -17.78 0.15 2.44
C PRO A 286 -17.61 -1.14 3.24
N THR A 287 -17.33 -1.05 4.54
CA THR A 287 -17.07 -2.17 5.44
C THR A 287 -17.77 -1.95 6.77
N ASP A 288 -17.96 -3.03 7.54
CA ASP A 288 -18.57 -2.96 8.88
C ASP A 288 -17.76 -2.05 9.81
N PHE A 289 -16.43 -2.14 9.75
CA PHE A 289 -15.49 -1.29 10.47
C PHE A 289 -14.79 -0.35 9.49
N TYR A 290 -15.24 0.90 9.42
CA TYR A 290 -14.71 1.91 8.51
C TYR A 290 -14.32 3.19 9.25
N PHE A 291 -13.01 3.40 9.41
CA PHE A 291 -12.45 4.40 10.33
C PHE A 291 -11.90 5.66 9.64
N ARG A 292 -12.38 6.02 8.44
CA ARG A 292 -11.92 7.24 7.75
C ARG A 292 -12.14 8.51 8.57
N HIS A 293 -13.30 8.67 9.19
CA HIS A 293 -13.62 9.84 10.02
C HIS A 293 -12.75 9.93 11.28
N TYR A 294 -12.35 8.79 11.86
CA TYR A 294 -11.33 8.72 12.91
C TYR A 294 -9.97 9.24 12.41
N MET A 295 -9.52 8.78 11.23
CA MET A 295 -8.25 9.23 10.66
C MET A 295 -8.26 10.72 10.29
N ILE A 296 -9.36 11.23 9.72
CA ILE A 296 -9.50 12.66 9.42
C ILE A 296 -9.44 13.49 10.72
N ALA A 297 -10.13 13.04 11.77
CA ALA A 297 -10.14 13.77 13.03
C ALA A 297 -8.78 13.73 13.74
N SER A 298 -8.09 12.59 13.71
CA SER A 298 -6.78 12.42 14.32
C SER A 298 -5.70 13.21 13.58
N GLU A 299 -5.71 13.22 12.24
CA GLU A 299 -4.76 13.99 11.42
C GLU A 299 -4.98 15.51 11.49
N ARG A 300 -6.18 15.96 11.89
CA ARG A 300 -6.46 17.37 12.21
C ARG A 300 -6.00 17.80 13.61
N LEU A 301 -5.56 16.87 14.45
CA LEU A 301 -5.00 17.23 15.75
C LEU A 301 -3.69 18.01 15.55
N PRO A 302 -3.44 19.04 16.37
CA PRO A 302 -2.16 19.74 16.31
C PRO A 302 -1.05 18.76 16.66
N SER A 303 -0.08 18.60 15.77
CA SER A 303 1.06 17.75 16.06
C SER A 303 1.95 18.43 17.11
N ILE A 304 2.16 17.74 18.24
CA ILE A 304 2.98 18.25 19.36
C ILE A 304 4.44 18.43 18.93
N ARG A 305 4.89 17.64 17.95
CA ARG A 305 6.19 17.77 17.27
C ARG A 305 5.94 17.96 15.78
N ARG A 306 6.74 18.78 15.08
CA ARG A 306 6.66 18.95 13.61
C ARG A 306 7.14 17.69 12.86
N SER A 307 6.49 16.55 13.08
CA SER A 307 6.70 15.29 12.38
C SER A 307 5.49 14.97 11.52
N HIS A 308 5.72 14.56 10.28
CA HIS A 308 4.67 14.11 9.36
C HIS A 308 4.05 12.76 9.74
N THR A 309 4.63 12.06 10.72
CA THR A 309 4.17 10.74 11.20
C THR A 309 3.24 10.81 12.42
N CYS A 310 2.97 12.01 12.96
CA CYS A 310 2.20 12.20 14.18
C CYS A 310 0.81 12.78 13.90
N SER A 311 -0.20 12.23 14.57
CA SER A 311 -1.59 12.70 14.55
C SER A 311 -2.01 12.99 16.00
N GLY A 312 -1.61 14.17 16.49
CA GLY A 312 -1.73 14.54 17.90
C GLY A 312 -0.66 13.87 18.78
N PRO A 313 -1.03 13.23 19.90
CA PRO A 313 -0.07 12.60 20.81
C PRO A 313 0.42 11.21 20.36
N GLU A 314 -0.13 10.65 19.29
CA GLU A 314 0.18 9.30 18.80
C GLU A 314 0.75 9.32 17.37
N ASN A 315 1.51 8.27 17.04
CA ASN A 315 1.99 8.03 15.68
C ASN A 315 0.86 7.49 14.80
N THR A 316 0.70 8.05 13.61
CA THR A 316 -0.41 7.73 12.70
C THR A 316 -0.39 6.27 12.24
N GLY A 317 0.79 5.71 11.94
CA GLY A 317 0.91 4.28 11.60
C GLY A 317 0.58 3.36 12.78
N GLU A 318 0.96 3.74 14.02
CA GLU A 318 0.58 2.98 15.22
C GLU A 318 -0.93 2.96 15.45
N ARG A 319 -1.67 4.01 15.08
CA ARG A 319 -3.14 4.00 15.12
C ARG A 319 -3.74 2.92 14.24
N ILE A 320 -3.23 2.75 13.01
CA ILE A 320 -3.67 1.69 12.09
C ILE A 320 -3.35 0.31 12.67
N MET A 321 -2.15 0.13 13.22
CA MET A 321 -1.74 -1.11 13.88
C MET A 321 -2.65 -1.45 15.06
N ASN A 322 -3.01 -0.48 15.89
CA ASN A 322 -3.90 -0.69 17.03
C ASN A 322 -5.31 -1.11 16.58
N LEU A 323 -5.87 -0.46 15.56
CA LEU A 323 -7.16 -0.87 14.97
C LEU A 323 -7.13 -2.29 14.42
N ALA A 324 -6.02 -2.71 13.80
CA ALA A 324 -5.84 -4.08 13.34
C ALA A 324 -5.77 -5.07 14.51
N LYS A 325 -5.03 -4.74 15.59
CA LYS A 325 -4.96 -5.55 16.81
C LYS A 325 -6.34 -5.74 17.43
N ASP A 326 -7.11 -4.67 17.54
CA ASP A 326 -8.43 -4.68 18.16
C ASP A 326 -9.43 -5.48 17.32
N PHE A 327 -9.42 -5.29 15.99
CA PHE A 327 -10.26 -6.06 15.08
C PHE A 327 -9.99 -7.56 15.15
N LEU A 328 -8.73 -7.97 15.32
CA LEU A 328 -8.36 -9.38 15.51
C LEU A 328 -8.85 -9.95 16.85
N THR A 329 -9.10 -9.13 17.87
CA THR A 329 -9.66 -9.61 19.15
C THR A 329 -11.12 -10.04 19.07
N ILE A 330 -11.86 -9.58 18.06
CA ILE A 330 -13.29 -9.90 17.92
C ILE A 330 -13.45 -11.40 17.67
N LYS A 331 -13.96 -12.13 18.67
CA LYS A 331 -14.14 -13.60 18.59
C LYS A 331 -15.44 -13.97 17.87
N HIS A 332 -15.55 -15.23 17.44
CA HIS A 332 -16.76 -15.83 16.84
C HIS A 332 -17.19 -15.31 15.46
N TYR A 333 -16.48 -14.33 14.90
CA TYR A 333 -16.70 -13.85 13.54
C TYR A 333 -15.50 -14.16 12.65
N PRO A 334 -15.73 -14.73 11.45
CA PRO A 334 -14.71 -14.79 10.43
C PRO A 334 -14.48 -13.38 9.86
N LYS A 335 -13.24 -13.08 9.52
CA LYS A 335 -12.77 -11.71 9.29
C LYS A 335 -12.31 -11.52 7.87
N PHE A 336 -12.63 -10.37 7.29
CA PHE A 336 -11.91 -9.80 6.16
C PHE A 336 -11.47 -8.38 6.52
N GLY A 337 -10.19 -8.07 6.46
CA GLY A 337 -9.71 -6.72 6.83
C GLY A 337 -8.63 -6.22 5.90
N LEU A 338 -8.64 -4.93 5.58
CA LEU A 338 -7.54 -4.23 4.91
C LEU A 338 -7.10 -3.03 5.78
N PHE A 339 -5.88 -3.10 6.31
CA PHE A 339 -5.27 -2.05 7.13
C PHE A 339 -4.04 -1.52 6.41
N TRP A 340 -4.08 -0.26 6.00
CA TRP A 340 -3.09 0.32 5.09
C TRP A 340 -2.34 1.48 5.74
N MET A 341 -1.01 1.45 5.66
CA MET A 341 -0.11 2.44 6.25
C MET A 341 0.75 3.13 5.19
N ASN A 342 0.71 4.45 5.17
CA ASN A 342 1.43 5.35 4.28
C ASN A 342 2.42 6.24 5.06
N SER A 343 2.07 6.64 6.29
CA SER A 343 2.68 7.78 7.01
C SER A 343 4.19 7.70 7.23
N PHE A 344 4.77 6.50 7.28
CA PHE A 344 6.20 6.29 7.55
C PHE A 344 6.99 5.70 6.38
N SER A 345 6.41 5.60 5.17
CA SER A 345 7.06 4.96 4.01
C SER A 345 6.86 5.70 2.69
N HIS A 346 5.71 6.33 2.46
CA HIS A 346 5.31 6.87 1.15
C HIS A 346 6.30 7.92 0.60
N ASP A 347 6.75 8.87 1.43
CA ASP A 347 7.56 10.01 0.99
C ASP A 347 9.07 9.88 1.22
N ASN A 348 9.49 8.96 2.09
CA ASN A 348 10.89 8.80 2.49
C ASN A 348 11.27 7.32 2.55
N ILE A 349 12.16 6.90 1.64
CA ILE A 349 12.67 5.53 1.53
C ILE A 349 13.36 4.99 2.80
N ASN A 350 13.84 5.86 3.67
CA ASN A 350 14.57 5.51 4.89
C ASN A 350 13.71 5.55 6.15
N LEU A 351 12.59 6.30 6.13
CA LEU A 351 11.72 6.46 7.29
C LEU A 351 11.13 5.14 7.84
N PRO A 352 10.94 4.05 7.05
CA PRO A 352 10.56 2.76 7.61
C PRO A 352 11.52 2.24 8.69
N SER A 353 12.80 2.63 8.69
CA SER A 353 13.73 2.20 9.74
C SER A 353 13.43 2.77 11.11
N SER A 354 12.70 3.88 11.17
CA SER A 354 12.20 4.42 12.43
C SER A 354 11.10 3.55 13.04
N MET A 355 10.47 2.67 12.24
CA MET A 355 9.33 1.86 12.66
C MET A 355 9.64 0.37 12.81
N ASP A 356 10.87 -0.08 12.53
CA ASP A 356 11.24 -1.50 12.54
C ASP A 356 10.82 -2.22 13.83
N GLU A 357 11.18 -1.67 15.00
CA GLU A 357 10.81 -2.25 16.29
C GLU A 357 9.30 -2.24 16.56
N LYS A 358 8.62 -1.19 16.07
CA LYS A 358 7.17 -1.05 16.24
C LYS A 358 6.41 -2.08 15.42
N ILE A 359 6.86 -2.34 14.18
CA ILE A 359 6.32 -3.39 13.33
C ILE A 359 6.60 -4.78 13.93
N VAL A 360 7.81 -5.05 14.43
CA VAL A 360 8.10 -6.31 15.14
C VAL A 360 7.18 -6.51 16.33
N SER A 361 7.00 -5.49 17.17
CA SER A 361 6.10 -5.56 18.32
C SER A 361 4.66 -5.82 17.88
N PHE A 362 4.19 -5.13 16.84
CA PHE A 362 2.85 -5.34 16.29
C PHE A 362 2.68 -6.78 15.79
N LEU A 363 3.62 -7.30 15.00
CA LEU A 363 3.57 -8.65 14.44
C LEU A 363 3.56 -9.71 15.56
N LYS A 364 4.36 -9.53 16.62
CA LYS A 364 4.34 -10.39 17.81
C LYS A 364 2.98 -10.36 18.51
N ASP A 365 2.41 -9.18 18.73
CA ASP A 365 1.14 -9.01 19.44
C ASP A 365 -0.04 -9.67 18.72
N ILE A 366 -0.02 -9.68 17.38
CA ILE A 366 -1.07 -10.29 16.58
C ILE A 366 -0.82 -11.78 16.31
N TYR A 367 0.42 -12.27 16.38
CA TYR A 367 0.78 -13.64 15.99
C TYR A 367 -0.08 -14.70 16.69
N ASP A 368 -0.23 -14.59 18.02
CA ASP A 368 -1.06 -15.49 18.84
C ASP A 368 -2.57 -15.29 18.65
N ARG A 369 -2.99 -14.30 17.85
CA ARG A 369 -4.40 -14.01 17.51
C ARG A 369 -4.77 -14.49 16.11
N LEU A 370 -3.83 -15.10 15.38
CA LEU A 370 -4.03 -15.56 14.00
C LEU A 370 -4.55 -17.00 13.90
N ASP A 371 -4.97 -17.64 15.00
CA ASP A 371 -5.35 -19.06 15.09
C ASP A 371 -6.29 -19.57 13.98
N ASN A 372 -7.16 -18.70 13.45
CA ASN A 372 -8.05 -19.00 12.33
C ASN A 372 -8.06 -17.86 11.29
N THR A 373 -6.95 -17.15 11.09
CA THR A 373 -6.84 -16.03 10.14
C THR A 373 -5.57 -16.15 9.31
N ILE A 374 -5.70 -16.16 7.99
CA ILE A 374 -4.57 -15.91 7.08
C ILE A 374 -4.21 -14.44 7.17
N LEU A 375 -2.95 -14.16 7.48
CA LEU A 375 -2.41 -12.80 7.45
C LEU A 375 -1.62 -12.61 6.16
N VAL A 376 -1.94 -11.56 5.42
CA VAL A 376 -1.16 -11.08 4.28
C VAL A 376 -0.48 -9.78 4.72
N PHE A 377 0.83 -9.82 4.95
CA PHE A 377 1.64 -8.65 5.26
C PHE A 377 2.41 -8.23 4.02
N PHE A 378 2.10 -7.08 3.42
CA PHE A 378 2.54 -6.78 2.05
C PHE A 378 2.75 -5.30 1.74
N SER A 379 3.35 -5.05 0.59
CA SER A 379 3.34 -3.78 -0.11
C SER A 379 2.81 -4.01 -1.53
N ASP A 380 2.39 -2.94 -2.18
CA ASP A 380 1.80 -2.94 -3.51
C ASP A 380 2.80 -2.54 -4.61
N HIS A 381 3.80 -1.73 -4.26
CA HIS A 381 4.96 -1.38 -5.08
C HIS A 381 6.18 -0.99 -4.22
N GLY A 382 7.37 -0.91 -4.82
CA GLY A 382 8.53 -0.32 -4.15
C GLY A 382 8.57 1.22 -4.30
N PHE A 383 9.67 1.85 -3.88
CA PHE A 383 9.77 3.31 -3.86
C PHE A 383 9.82 3.92 -5.28
N ARG A 384 8.89 4.83 -5.58
CA ARG A 384 8.63 5.32 -6.95
C ARG A 384 9.42 6.56 -7.36
N PHE A 385 9.98 7.28 -6.40
CA PHE A 385 10.59 8.60 -6.64
C PHE A 385 12.01 8.68 -6.10
N GLY A 386 12.71 9.76 -6.43
CA GLY A 386 14.08 9.99 -5.96
C GLY A 386 15.15 9.31 -6.82
N ASP A 387 16.41 9.62 -6.52
CA ASP A 387 17.51 9.23 -7.39
C ASP A 387 17.82 7.73 -7.36
N ILE A 388 17.47 7.04 -6.28
CA ILE A 388 17.58 5.58 -6.20
C ILE A 388 16.78 4.90 -7.33
N ARG A 389 15.61 5.43 -7.69
CA ARG A 389 14.77 4.87 -8.77
C ARG A 389 15.44 4.89 -10.15
N ASN A 390 16.48 5.71 -10.32
CA ASN A 390 17.24 5.81 -11.56
C ASN A 390 18.38 4.76 -11.66
N THR A 391 18.61 3.93 -10.65
CA THR A 391 19.59 2.82 -10.69
C THR A 391 18.95 1.54 -11.22
N HIS A 392 19.75 0.55 -11.63
CA HIS A 392 19.23 -0.75 -12.05
C HIS A 392 18.54 -1.47 -10.89
N THR A 393 19.15 -1.40 -9.69
CA THR A 393 18.54 -1.93 -8.47
C THR A 393 17.22 -1.25 -8.14
N GLY A 394 17.16 0.09 -8.24
CA GLY A 394 15.94 0.87 -8.01
C GLY A 394 14.81 0.52 -9.00
N TRP A 395 15.14 0.33 -10.28
CA TRP A 395 14.20 -0.14 -11.30
C TRP A 395 13.61 -1.51 -10.96
N LEU A 396 14.44 -2.44 -10.50
CA LEU A 396 14.02 -3.80 -10.16
C LEU A 396 13.17 -3.81 -8.89
N GLU A 397 13.66 -3.18 -7.83
CA GLU A 397 13.01 -3.24 -6.51
C GLU A 397 11.69 -2.47 -6.49
N GLU A 398 11.54 -1.43 -7.31
CA GLU A 398 10.26 -0.71 -7.45
C GLU A 398 9.15 -1.62 -8.00
N ARG A 399 9.50 -2.64 -8.80
CA ARG A 399 8.56 -3.64 -9.35
C ARG A 399 8.32 -4.85 -8.44
N LEU A 400 9.17 -5.02 -7.43
CA LEU A 400 9.18 -6.17 -6.52
C LEU A 400 8.89 -5.73 -5.07
N PRO A 401 7.63 -5.37 -4.77
CA PRO A 401 7.19 -5.12 -3.40
C PRO A 401 7.37 -6.36 -2.52
N PHE A 402 7.51 -6.16 -1.21
CA PHE A 402 7.51 -7.29 -0.29
C PHE A 402 6.09 -7.88 -0.14
N ILE A 403 6.00 -9.18 0.09
CA ILE A 403 4.76 -9.83 0.49
C ILE A 403 5.08 -11.11 1.28
N TYR A 404 4.40 -11.26 2.41
CA TYR A 404 4.51 -12.39 3.31
C TYR A 404 3.12 -12.87 3.70
N LEU A 405 2.91 -14.18 3.66
CA LEU A 405 1.66 -14.79 4.10
C LEU A 405 1.91 -15.74 5.27
N HIS A 406 1.12 -15.59 6.32
CA HIS A 406 1.06 -16.55 7.42
C HIS A 406 -0.27 -17.31 7.35
N PHE A 407 -0.20 -18.64 7.48
CA PHE A 407 -1.35 -19.53 7.48
C PHE A 407 -1.56 -20.13 8.88
N PRO A 408 -2.79 -20.13 9.42
CA PRO A 408 -3.05 -20.76 10.70
C PRO A 408 -2.79 -22.27 10.66
N PRO A 409 -2.41 -22.90 11.79
CA PRO A 409 -2.24 -24.35 11.88
C PRO A 409 -3.47 -25.14 11.42
N THR A 410 -4.67 -24.64 11.71
CA THR A 410 -5.95 -25.24 11.29
C THR A 410 -6.08 -25.29 9.77
N PHE A 411 -5.71 -24.21 9.06
CA PHE A 411 -5.71 -24.18 7.60
C PHE A 411 -4.69 -25.17 7.02
N LYS A 412 -3.48 -25.22 7.56
CA LYS A 412 -2.43 -26.15 7.09
C LYS A 412 -2.86 -27.62 7.20
N GLN A 413 -3.63 -27.96 8.24
CA GLN A 413 -4.15 -29.31 8.45
C GLN A 413 -5.35 -29.61 7.56
N GLN A 414 -6.34 -28.72 7.53
CA GLN A 414 -7.60 -28.92 6.82
C GLN A 414 -7.47 -28.79 5.29
N TYR A 415 -6.63 -27.87 4.83
CA TYR A 415 -6.41 -27.52 3.43
C TYR A 415 -4.94 -27.75 3.04
N SER A 416 -4.43 -28.95 3.37
CA SER A 416 -3.03 -29.30 3.20
C SER A 416 -2.58 -29.27 1.73
N LYS A 417 -3.47 -29.63 0.79
CA LYS A 417 -3.19 -29.56 -0.65
C LYS A 417 -3.00 -28.12 -1.10
N GLU A 418 -3.91 -27.24 -0.70
CA GLU A 418 -3.89 -25.80 -0.97
C GLU A 418 -2.62 -25.16 -0.40
N TYR A 419 -2.24 -25.54 0.83
CA TYR A 419 -1.02 -25.08 1.47
C TYR A 419 0.26 -25.57 0.77
N LEU A 420 0.31 -26.84 0.35
CA LEU A 420 1.45 -27.39 -0.40
C LEU A 420 1.61 -26.72 -1.77
N ASN A 421 0.50 -26.46 -2.47
CA ASN A 421 0.52 -25.69 -3.72
C ASN A 421 1.04 -24.26 -3.48
N PHE A 422 0.61 -23.62 -2.40
CA PHE A 422 1.10 -22.31 -2.01
C PHE A 422 2.62 -22.32 -1.79
N LEU A 423 3.17 -23.34 -1.11
CA LEU A 423 4.61 -23.49 -0.91
C LEU A 423 5.37 -23.59 -2.24
N ILE A 424 4.84 -24.31 -3.23
CA ILE A 424 5.43 -24.34 -4.58
C ILE A 424 5.41 -22.94 -5.20
N ASN A 425 4.28 -22.24 -5.05
CA ASN A 425 4.05 -20.91 -5.62
C ASN A 425 4.96 -19.82 -5.02
N THR A 426 5.53 -20.02 -3.83
CA THR A 426 6.55 -19.10 -3.27
C THR A 426 7.76 -18.91 -4.19
N LYS A 427 8.01 -19.86 -5.11
CA LYS A 427 9.09 -19.84 -6.11
C LYS A 427 8.57 -19.66 -7.55
N ARG A 428 7.38 -19.08 -7.72
CA ARG A 428 6.76 -18.78 -9.02
C ARG A 428 6.57 -17.27 -9.21
N LEU A 429 6.37 -16.87 -10.47
CA LEU A 429 5.92 -15.52 -10.80
C LEU A 429 4.47 -15.36 -10.34
N THR A 430 4.21 -14.39 -9.47
CA THR A 430 2.90 -14.12 -8.89
C THR A 430 2.57 -12.64 -8.97
N THR A 431 1.29 -12.31 -8.86
CA THR A 431 0.76 -10.95 -9.05
C THR A 431 -0.38 -10.65 -8.09
N PRO A 432 -0.76 -9.37 -7.94
CA PRO A 432 -2.02 -8.94 -7.35
C PRO A 432 -3.25 -9.74 -7.80
N PHE A 433 -3.31 -10.17 -9.07
CA PHE A 433 -4.44 -10.94 -9.60
C PHE A 433 -4.50 -12.37 -9.05
N ASP A 434 -3.36 -13.00 -8.80
CA ASP A 434 -3.33 -14.32 -8.16
C ASP A 434 -3.80 -14.23 -6.70
N LEU A 435 -3.44 -13.15 -6.01
CA LEU A 435 -3.97 -12.88 -4.66
C LEU A 435 -5.49 -12.63 -4.70
N HIS A 436 -6.01 -11.88 -5.69
CA HIS A 436 -7.47 -11.75 -5.89
C HIS A 436 -8.15 -13.10 -6.06
N MET A 437 -7.61 -13.96 -6.93
CA MET A 437 -8.16 -15.31 -7.13
C MET A 437 -8.04 -16.19 -5.88
N THR A 438 -7.01 -15.98 -5.06
CA THR A 438 -6.87 -16.65 -3.75
C THR A 438 -7.98 -16.22 -2.79
N LEU A 439 -8.33 -14.93 -2.76
CA LEU A 439 -9.45 -14.43 -1.96
C LEU A 439 -10.80 -14.98 -2.45
N GLN A 440 -10.99 -15.14 -3.77
CA GLN A 440 -12.15 -15.83 -4.35
C GLN A 440 -12.23 -17.30 -3.89
N ASP A 441 -11.10 -18.01 -3.86
CA ASP A 441 -11.04 -19.38 -3.37
C ASP A 441 -11.32 -19.45 -1.86
N VAL A 442 -10.87 -18.50 -1.05
CA VAL A 442 -11.25 -18.45 0.37
C VAL A 442 -12.77 -18.34 0.54
N LEU A 443 -13.45 -17.52 -0.28
CA LEU A 443 -14.92 -17.42 -0.27
C LEU A 443 -15.57 -18.77 -0.65
N LEU A 444 -15.00 -19.49 -1.61
CA LEU A 444 -15.45 -20.84 -2.00
C LEU A 444 -15.25 -21.87 -0.89
N LEU A 445 -14.10 -21.84 -0.20
CA LEU A 445 -13.81 -22.71 0.95
C LEU A 445 -14.77 -22.42 2.11
N ALA A 446 -15.11 -21.15 2.33
CA ALA A 446 -16.09 -20.74 3.34
C ALA A 446 -17.53 -21.11 2.96
N ASN A 447 -17.86 -21.13 1.67
CA ASN A 447 -19.18 -21.51 1.20
C ASN A 447 -19.12 -22.13 -0.20
N GLN A 448 -19.33 -23.44 -0.30
CA GLN A 448 -19.27 -24.19 -1.56
C GLN A 448 -20.33 -23.76 -2.60
N SER A 449 -21.38 -23.03 -2.20
CA SER A 449 -22.35 -22.43 -3.13
C SER A 449 -21.85 -21.13 -3.79
N TYR A 450 -20.74 -20.57 -3.30
CA TYR A 450 -20.12 -19.40 -3.88
C TYR A 450 -19.62 -19.69 -5.29
N LYS A 451 -19.92 -18.79 -6.23
CA LYS A 451 -19.43 -18.89 -7.61
C LYS A 451 -18.21 -18.00 -7.75
N VAL A 452 -17.05 -18.64 -7.88
CA VAL A 452 -15.78 -17.95 -8.17
C VAL A 452 -15.93 -17.08 -9.42
N ARG A 453 -15.54 -15.82 -9.30
CA ARG A 453 -15.46 -14.89 -10.43
C ARG A 453 -14.01 -14.81 -10.89
N PRO A 454 -13.70 -15.11 -12.16
CA PRO A 454 -12.34 -14.97 -12.67
C PRO A 454 -11.93 -13.50 -12.70
N SER A 455 -10.63 -13.25 -12.58
CA SER A 455 -10.07 -11.92 -12.84
C SER A 455 -10.36 -11.53 -14.30
N GLN A 456 -10.99 -10.37 -14.48
CA GLN A 456 -11.27 -9.82 -15.82
C GLN A 456 -9.97 -9.41 -16.52
N ALA A 457 -9.05 -8.83 -15.75
CA ALA A 457 -7.73 -8.41 -16.20
C ALA A 457 -6.79 -9.57 -16.54
N CYS A 458 -6.95 -10.71 -15.85
CA CYS A 458 -6.09 -11.87 -16.03
C CYS A 458 -6.90 -13.17 -16.00
N PRO A 459 -7.57 -13.55 -17.10
CA PRO A 459 -8.35 -14.80 -17.16
C PRO A 459 -7.53 -16.08 -16.97
N LYS A 460 -6.21 -16.02 -17.18
CA LYS A 460 -5.27 -17.13 -16.93
C LYS A 460 -4.76 -17.18 -15.49
N CYS A 461 -4.91 -16.10 -14.72
CA CYS A 461 -4.51 -16.08 -13.32
C CYS A 461 -5.45 -16.96 -12.50
N HIS A 462 -4.89 -17.63 -11.51
CA HIS A 462 -5.61 -18.55 -10.64
C HIS A 462 -5.10 -18.39 -9.22
N SER A 463 -5.85 -18.99 -8.29
CA SER A 463 -5.55 -18.94 -6.87
C SER A 463 -4.16 -19.49 -6.55
N LEU A 464 -3.49 -18.89 -5.56
CA LEU A 464 -2.23 -19.36 -5.01
C LEU A 464 -2.38 -20.71 -4.29
N PHE A 465 -3.61 -21.21 -4.10
CA PHE A 465 -3.91 -22.56 -3.62
C PHE A 465 -3.89 -23.63 -4.71
N GLN A 466 -3.67 -23.24 -5.97
CA GLN A 466 -3.47 -24.13 -7.10
C GLN A 466 -2.03 -23.95 -7.62
N GLU A 467 -1.39 -25.02 -8.07
CA GLU A 467 -0.01 -24.94 -8.54
C GLU A 467 0.10 -24.04 -9.79
N ILE A 468 0.89 -22.98 -9.66
CA ILE A 468 1.25 -22.10 -10.77
C ILE A 468 2.32 -22.80 -11.60
N GLN A 469 2.04 -22.88 -12.91
CA GLN A 469 2.93 -23.51 -13.89
C GLN A 469 4.35 -22.95 -13.79
N GLU A 470 5.34 -23.86 -13.82
CA GLU A 470 6.76 -23.52 -13.83
C GLU A 470 7.11 -22.59 -15.00
N SER A 471 6.52 -22.85 -16.17
CA SER A 471 6.75 -22.10 -17.40
C SER A 471 5.95 -20.81 -17.52
N ARG A 472 5.33 -20.30 -16.44
CA ARG A 472 4.52 -19.07 -16.51
C ARG A 472 5.34 -17.87 -16.99
N THR A 473 4.81 -17.15 -17.98
CA THR A 473 5.38 -15.91 -18.50
C THR A 473 4.75 -14.67 -17.86
N CYS A 474 5.33 -13.48 -18.09
CA CYS A 474 4.69 -12.21 -17.71
C CYS A 474 3.33 -12.02 -18.39
N GLU A 475 3.18 -12.46 -19.65
CA GLU A 475 1.91 -12.40 -20.38
C GLU A 475 0.84 -13.29 -19.74
N ASP A 476 1.18 -14.52 -19.35
CA ASP A 476 0.27 -15.42 -18.62
C ASP A 476 -0.13 -14.88 -17.24
N ALA A 477 0.69 -13.99 -16.68
CA ALA A 477 0.44 -13.29 -15.43
C ALA A 477 -0.22 -11.92 -15.61
N ALA A 478 -0.56 -11.54 -16.85
CA ALA A 478 -1.06 -10.20 -17.20
C ALA A 478 -0.18 -9.06 -16.67
N ILE A 479 1.15 -9.26 -16.63
CA ILE A 479 2.13 -8.23 -16.34
C ILE A 479 2.57 -7.63 -17.67
N ASP A 480 2.31 -6.33 -17.87
CA ASP A 480 2.81 -5.64 -19.06
C ASP A 480 4.33 -5.70 -19.11
N GLN A 481 4.90 -5.78 -20.32
CA GLN A 481 6.34 -5.90 -20.48
C GLN A 481 7.12 -4.71 -19.84
N HIS A 482 6.48 -3.55 -19.65
CA HIS A 482 7.02 -2.43 -18.87
C HIS A 482 7.28 -2.77 -17.39
N TRP A 483 6.44 -3.60 -16.79
CA TRP A 483 6.50 -4.03 -15.39
C TRP A 483 7.18 -5.40 -15.21
N CYS A 484 7.34 -6.15 -16.30
CA CYS A 484 7.94 -7.47 -16.29
C CYS A 484 9.43 -7.44 -15.89
N VAL A 485 9.79 -8.24 -14.88
CA VAL A 485 11.17 -8.39 -14.37
C VAL A 485 11.80 -9.75 -14.70
N CYS A 486 11.07 -10.62 -15.41
CA CYS A 486 11.51 -11.98 -15.78
C CYS A 486 12.65 -12.01 -16.79
N LYS A 487 12.81 -10.95 -17.58
CA LYS A 487 13.87 -10.78 -18.57
C LYS A 487 14.65 -9.53 -18.19
N GLY A 488 15.95 -9.70 -17.95
CA GLY A 488 16.85 -8.59 -17.69
C GLY A 488 17.15 -7.78 -18.95
N HIS A 489 17.95 -6.74 -18.78
CA HIS A 489 18.54 -5.96 -19.87
C HIS A 489 20.03 -5.76 -19.60
N ALA A 490 20.81 -5.68 -20.67
CA ALA A 490 22.22 -5.32 -20.61
C ALA A 490 22.39 -3.84 -20.98
N TYR A 491 23.35 -3.16 -20.36
CA TYR A 491 23.66 -1.78 -20.70
C TYR A 491 23.97 -1.64 -22.19
N ILE A 492 23.38 -0.63 -22.82
CA ILE A 492 23.73 -0.16 -24.16
C ILE A 492 24.04 1.32 -24.09
N ASN A 493 25.03 1.78 -24.86
CA ASN A 493 25.44 3.18 -24.86
C ASN A 493 24.24 4.08 -25.29
N PRO A 494 23.84 5.06 -24.44
CA PRO A 494 22.74 5.97 -24.73
C PRO A 494 22.88 6.75 -26.03
N LEU A 495 24.11 6.98 -26.52
CA LEU A 495 24.40 7.75 -27.73
C LEU A 495 24.30 6.95 -29.02
N THR A 496 23.97 5.65 -28.95
CA THR A 496 23.81 4.84 -30.16
C THR A 496 22.61 5.33 -31.00
N PRO A 497 22.68 5.27 -32.34
CA PRO A 497 21.60 5.78 -33.20
C PRO A 497 20.24 5.14 -32.95
N ILE A 498 20.20 3.85 -32.57
CA ILE A 498 18.95 3.16 -32.26
C ILE A 498 18.30 3.68 -30.98
N VAL A 499 19.09 3.94 -29.92
CA VAL A 499 18.61 4.47 -28.64
C VAL A 499 18.11 5.90 -28.81
N GLN A 500 18.83 6.74 -29.55
CA GLN A 500 18.38 8.13 -29.82
C GLN A 500 17.05 8.15 -30.59
N LYS A 501 16.91 7.32 -31.63
CA LYS A 501 15.64 7.21 -32.37
C LYS A 501 14.48 6.67 -31.51
N ALA A 502 14.76 5.72 -30.61
CA ALA A 502 13.76 5.22 -29.66
C ALA A 502 13.34 6.31 -28.65
N ALA A 503 14.29 7.14 -28.20
CA ALA A 503 14.01 8.28 -27.33
C ALA A 503 13.16 9.35 -28.02
N ASP A 504 13.44 9.66 -29.30
CA ASP A 504 12.60 10.56 -30.09
C ASP A 504 11.19 9.99 -30.30
N PHE A 505 11.08 8.68 -30.58
CA PHE A 505 9.80 7.98 -30.65
C PHE A 505 9.01 8.12 -29.33
N MET A 506 9.67 7.92 -28.19
CA MET A 506 9.07 8.05 -26.86
C MET A 506 8.55 9.46 -26.61
N VAL A 507 9.34 10.50 -26.91
CA VAL A 507 8.90 11.91 -26.79
C VAL A 507 7.71 12.18 -27.72
N GLY A 508 7.73 11.64 -28.93
CA GLY A 508 6.61 11.69 -29.87
C GLY A 508 5.33 11.08 -29.28
N LYS A 509 5.43 9.93 -28.60
CA LYS A 509 4.31 9.27 -27.91
C LYS A 509 3.79 10.09 -26.73
N ILE A 510 4.68 10.61 -25.87
CA ILE A 510 4.29 11.49 -24.76
C ILE A 510 3.49 12.68 -25.28
N ASN A 511 4.00 13.37 -26.30
CA ASN A 511 3.32 14.53 -26.88
C ASN A 511 1.98 14.14 -27.56
N ALA A 512 1.86 12.94 -28.12
CA ALA A 512 0.60 12.45 -28.66
C ALA A 512 -0.44 12.19 -27.55
N ILE A 513 -0.03 11.56 -26.44
CA ILE A 513 -0.87 11.36 -25.26
C ILE A 513 -1.37 12.71 -24.74
N VAL A 514 -0.45 13.66 -24.53
CA VAL A 514 -0.78 15.04 -24.11
C VAL A 514 -1.81 15.68 -25.02
N ARG A 515 -1.60 15.67 -26.35
CA ARG A 515 -2.54 16.28 -27.30
C ARG A 515 -3.92 15.62 -27.32
N SER A 516 -4.00 14.32 -27.04
CA SER A 516 -5.26 13.56 -27.09
C SER A 516 -6.08 13.64 -25.79
N GLY A 517 -5.45 14.02 -24.68
CA GLY A 517 -6.09 14.06 -23.38
C GLY A 517 -6.91 15.33 -23.16
N ASP A 518 -7.98 15.20 -22.39
CA ASP A 518 -8.80 16.34 -21.97
C ASP A 518 -7.98 17.34 -21.13
N GLY A 519 -7.99 18.61 -21.55
CA GLY A 519 -7.15 19.68 -21.01
C GLY A 519 -5.71 19.70 -21.55
N GLY A 520 -5.32 18.79 -22.44
CA GLY A 520 -3.97 18.67 -22.97
C GLY A 520 -3.37 19.92 -23.62
N ASN A 521 -4.23 20.82 -24.11
CA ASN A 521 -3.85 22.14 -24.62
C ASN A 521 -3.26 23.08 -23.55
N LEU A 522 -3.41 22.77 -22.26
CA LEU A 522 -2.79 23.48 -21.14
C LEU A 522 -1.36 23.00 -20.85
N CYS A 523 -0.94 21.89 -21.48
CA CYS A 523 0.35 21.28 -21.26
C CYS A 523 1.34 21.69 -22.34
N ALA A 524 2.56 22.00 -21.92
CA ALA A 524 3.68 22.31 -22.79
C ALA A 524 4.10 21.10 -23.63
N HIS A 525 4.63 21.39 -24.81
CA HIS A 525 5.24 20.39 -25.68
C HIS A 525 6.63 19.98 -25.15
N TYR A 526 6.91 18.68 -25.12
CA TYR A 526 8.20 18.15 -24.71
C TYR A 526 9.18 17.98 -25.87
N TYR A 527 10.44 18.28 -25.60
CA TYR A 527 11.59 17.99 -26.44
C TYR A 527 12.56 17.08 -25.68
N LEU A 528 13.21 16.17 -26.39
CA LEU A 528 14.26 15.34 -25.80
C LEU A 528 15.42 16.24 -25.34
N LYS A 529 15.83 16.11 -24.07
CA LYS A 529 17.04 16.76 -23.54
C LYS A 529 18.23 15.81 -23.62
N LYS A 530 18.08 14.59 -23.10
CA LYS A 530 19.07 13.52 -23.16
C LYS A 530 18.45 12.19 -22.75
N VAL A 531 19.09 11.10 -23.15
CA VAL A 531 18.85 9.75 -22.60
C VAL A 531 19.76 9.59 -21.38
N THR A 532 19.19 9.27 -20.22
CA THR A 532 19.93 9.10 -18.96
C THR A 532 20.36 7.67 -18.71
N SER A 533 19.57 6.69 -19.18
CA SER A 533 19.88 5.27 -19.08
C SER A 533 19.23 4.51 -20.22
N SER A 534 19.89 3.45 -20.68
CA SER A 534 19.36 2.55 -21.69
C SER A 534 19.87 1.13 -21.48
N GLY A 535 18.95 0.17 -21.58
CA GLY A 535 19.24 -1.25 -21.54
C GLY A 535 18.57 -2.00 -22.70
N LEU A 536 19.29 -2.94 -23.31
CA LEU A 536 18.79 -3.80 -24.37
C LEU A 536 18.54 -5.21 -23.83
N SER A 537 17.38 -5.79 -24.15
CA SER A 537 17.08 -7.18 -23.84
C SER A 537 17.75 -8.15 -24.80
N ASP A 538 17.88 -9.40 -24.38
CA ASP A 538 18.11 -10.51 -25.32
C ASP A 538 16.94 -10.60 -26.33
N GLU A 539 17.19 -11.19 -27.49
CA GLU A 539 16.15 -11.48 -28.48
C GLU A 539 15.11 -12.47 -27.94
N TYR A 540 13.85 -12.24 -28.28
CA TYR A 540 12.73 -13.12 -27.96
C TYR A 540 11.67 -13.11 -29.05
N GLN A 541 10.81 -14.12 -29.03
CA GLN A 541 9.64 -14.18 -29.92
C GLN A 541 8.49 -13.38 -29.31
N ASN A 542 7.98 -12.40 -30.05
CA ASN A 542 6.76 -11.67 -29.68
C ASN A 542 5.48 -12.47 -30.00
N GLU A 543 4.31 -11.91 -29.71
CA GLU A 543 2.99 -12.50 -30.00
C GLU A 543 2.76 -12.80 -31.48
N ALA A 544 3.44 -12.09 -32.37
CA ALA A 544 3.41 -12.32 -33.82
C ALA A 544 4.45 -13.35 -34.28
N ASN A 545 5.14 -14.02 -33.35
CA ASN A 545 6.21 -14.98 -33.60
C ASN A 545 7.36 -14.39 -34.43
N GLN A 546 7.71 -13.14 -34.14
CA GLN A 546 8.85 -12.42 -34.72
C GLN A 546 9.98 -12.33 -33.71
N SER A 547 11.23 -12.50 -34.16
CA SER A 547 12.41 -12.23 -33.33
C SER A 547 12.56 -10.73 -33.14
N VAL A 548 12.45 -10.28 -31.89
CA VAL A 548 12.53 -8.88 -31.49
C VAL A 548 13.36 -8.73 -30.23
N SER A 549 13.81 -7.51 -29.94
CA SER A 549 14.36 -7.12 -28.65
C SER A 549 13.56 -5.94 -28.09
N PHE A 550 13.71 -5.62 -26.82
CA PHE A 550 13.21 -4.35 -26.28
C PHE A 550 14.34 -3.49 -25.71
N LEU A 551 14.17 -2.18 -25.82
CA LEU A 551 14.93 -1.19 -25.08
C LEU A 551 14.12 -0.71 -23.87
N LEU A 552 14.73 -0.77 -22.69
CA LEU A 552 14.30 0.03 -21.56
C LEU A 552 15.07 1.34 -21.60
N ILE A 553 14.38 2.47 -21.74
CA ILE A 553 15.03 3.79 -21.79
C ILE A 553 14.46 4.73 -20.73
N MET A 554 15.36 5.52 -20.15
CA MET A 554 15.02 6.67 -19.33
C MET A 554 15.50 7.94 -20.01
N ILE A 555 14.63 8.95 -20.08
CA ILE A 555 14.92 10.22 -20.73
C ILE A 555 14.69 11.40 -19.80
N GLU A 556 15.47 12.45 -19.98
CA GLU A 556 15.15 13.80 -19.53
C GLU A 556 14.62 14.62 -20.71
N THR A 557 13.70 15.53 -20.45
CA THR A 557 13.08 16.39 -21.46
C THR A 557 13.18 17.88 -21.13
N ARG A 558 12.76 18.72 -22.07
CA ARG A 558 12.46 20.15 -21.90
C ARG A 558 10.99 20.38 -22.29
N PRO A 559 10.13 20.95 -21.42
CA PRO A 559 10.39 21.36 -20.04
C PRO A 559 10.80 20.17 -19.13
N PRO A 560 11.37 20.42 -17.94
CA PRO A 560 11.97 19.36 -17.13
C PRO A 560 10.99 18.26 -16.71
N ALA A 561 11.22 17.05 -17.23
CA ALA A 561 10.57 15.82 -16.81
C ALA A 561 11.49 14.62 -17.04
N LYS A 562 11.37 13.60 -16.18
CA LYS A 562 12.00 12.29 -16.33
C LYS A 562 10.94 11.25 -16.65
N PHE A 563 11.11 10.55 -17.77
CA PHE A 563 10.21 9.49 -18.18
C PHE A 563 10.97 8.18 -18.41
N GLU A 564 10.29 7.06 -18.23
CA GLU A 564 10.78 5.71 -18.51
C GLU A 564 9.80 4.98 -19.42
N ALA A 565 10.31 4.25 -20.42
CA ALA A 565 9.49 3.41 -21.29
C ALA A 565 10.23 2.15 -21.72
N THR A 566 9.45 1.12 -22.04
CA THR A 566 9.92 -0.11 -22.68
C THR A 566 9.46 -0.12 -24.13
N ILE A 567 10.40 -0.23 -25.07
CA ILE A 567 10.15 -0.07 -26.51
C ILE A 567 10.66 -1.31 -27.23
N GLU A 568 9.77 -2.05 -27.88
CA GLU A 568 10.14 -3.13 -28.79
C GLU A 568 10.84 -2.57 -30.02
N ILE A 569 11.89 -3.26 -30.45
CA ILE A 569 12.58 -3.02 -31.70
C ILE A 569 12.31 -4.20 -32.62
N GLY A 570 11.49 -3.97 -33.62
CA GLY A 570 11.33 -4.86 -34.77
C GLY A 570 12.06 -4.31 -36.01
N ALA A 571 11.93 -5.03 -37.12
CA ALA A 571 12.40 -4.59 -38.43
C ALA A 571 11.23 -4.43 -39.40
N LYS A 572 11.13 -3.26 -40.04
CA LYS A 572 10.18 -3.02 -41.14
C LYS A 572 10.96 -2.55 -42.37
N GLY A 573 11.31 -3.49 -43.24
CA GLY A 573 12.29 -3.26 -44.30
C GLY A 573 13.65 -2.90 -43.72
N ASN A 574 14.29 -1.84 -44.24
CA ASN A 574 15.60 -1.36 -43.77
C ASN A 574 15.53 -0.35 -42.61
N LYS A 575 14.36 -0.17 -41.98
CA LYS A 575 14.18 0.79 -40.87
C LYS A 575 13.75 0.05 -39.59
N PRO A 576 14.24 0.50 -38.42
CA PRO A 576 13.72 -0.01 -37.16
C PRO A 576 12.24 0.37 -37.03
N ASP A 577 11.44 -0.59 -36.59
CA ASP A 577 10.04 -0.37 -36.22
C ASP A 577 9.94 -0.37 -34.69
N PHE A 578 9.34 0.69 -34.14
CA PHE A 578 9.24 0.86 -32.69
C PHE A 578 7.81 0.70 -32.22
N ARG A 579 7.63 -0.15 -31.22
CA ARG A 579 6.35 -0.35 -30.55
C ARG A 579 6.51 -0.11 -29.06
N LEU A 580 5.68 0.76 -28.49
CA LEU A 580 5.63 0.95 -27.05
C LEU A 580 5.02 -0.30 -26.40
N LEU A 581 5.69 -0.85 -25.39
CA LEU A 581 5.26 -2.04 -24.67
C LEU A 581 4.75 -1.66 -23.28
N GLY A 582 3.46 -1.35 -23.18
CA GLY A 582 2.82 -0.87 -21.95
C GLY A 582 2.77 0.66 -21.87
N ASP A 583 2.76 1.20 -20.65
CA ASP A 583 2.64 2.65 -20.42
C ASP A 583 4.02 3.35 -20.33
N ILE A 584 4.01 4.69 -20.30
CA ILE A 584 5.20 5.52 -20.10
C ILE A 584 5.22 6.03 -18.66
N SER A 585 6.17 5.59 -17.84
CA SER A 585 6.26 6.00 -16.44
C SER A 585 6.86 7.40 -16.27
N ARG A 586 6.34 8.17 -15.31
CA ARG A 586 6.90 9.45 -14.87
C ARG A 586 7.70 9.21 -13.59
N THR A 587 9.03 9.27 -13.65
CA THR A 587 9.90 8.83 -12.55
C THR A 587 10.30 9.95 -11.58
N ASN A 588 9.89 11.19 -11.83
CA ASN A 588 10.07 12.31 -10.91
C ASN A 588 8.74 12.95 -10.51
N ARG A 589 8.69 13.49 -9.29
CA ARG A 589 7.52 14.24 -8.80
C ARG A 589 7.21 15.38 -9.77
N TYR A 590 5.94 15.48 -10.17
CA TYR A 590 5.45 16.51 -11.09
C TYR A 590 4.74 17.66 -10.35
N GLY A 591 3.99 17.35 -9.29
CA GLY A 591 3.45 18.31 -8.33
C GLY A 591 2.86 19.56 -8.97
N ASP A 592 3.37 20.72 -8.55
CA ASP A 592 2.92 22.04 -8.97
C ASP A 592 3.01 22.30 -10.46
N ASN A 593 3.95 21.64 -11.16
CA ASN A 593 4.11 21.78 -12.60
C ASN A 593 2.93 21.20 -13.39
N SER A 594 1.99 20.50 -12.76
CA SER A 594 0.87 19.83 -13.45
C SER A 594 -0.51 20.30 -12.98
N LYS A 595 -0.58 21.31 -12.09
CA LYS A 595 -1.82 21.76 -11.39
C LYS A 595 -2.96 22.22 -12.31
N CYS A 596 -2.66 22.58 -13.56
CA CYS A 596 -3.64 22.92 -14.59
C CYS A 596 -4.49 21.71 -15.02
N ILE A 597 -4.04 20.49 -14.75
CA ILE A 597 -4.73 19.23 -15.01
C ILE A 597 -5.08 18.56 -13.69
N LYS A 598 -6.30 18.01 -13.61
CA LYS A 598 -6.77 17.24 -12.45
C LYS A 598 -7.35 15.88 -12.83
N ASN A 599 -6.93 15.33 -13.97
CA ASN A 599 -7.31 14.00 -14.44
C ASN A 599 -6.06 13.14 -14.66
N TRP A 600 -6.21 11.95 -15.25
CA TRP A 600 -5.12 11.01 -15.51
C TRP A 600 -3.95 11.60 -16.33
N LEU A 601 -4.19 12.66 -17.13
CA LEU A 601 -3.17 13.32 -17.94
C LEU A 601 -2.14 14.08 -17.08
N GLN A 602 -2.41 14.29 -15.80
CA GLN A 602 -1.54 15.03 -14.88
C GLN A 602 -0.10 14.46 -14.86
N LYS A 603 0.03 13.12 -14.91
CA LYS A 603 1.31 12.39 -15.00
C LYS A 603 2.18 12.85 -16.19
N TYR A 604 1.54 13.18 -17.30
CA TYR A 604 2.17 13.58 -18.55
C TYR A 604 2.28 15.09 -18.72
N CYS A 605 1.60 15.89 -17.90
CA CYS A 605 1.51 17.32 -18.12
C CYS A 605 2.67 18.09 -17.49
N TYR A 606 3.12 19.13 -18.19
CA TYR A 606 3.81 20.28 -17.62
C TYR A 606 3.04 21.51 -18.04
N CYS A 607 2.44 22.24 -17.11
CA CYS A 607 1.58 23.38 -17.41
C CYS A 607 2.35 24.49 -18.11
N ASP A 608 1.80 24.96 -19.22
CA ASP A 608 2.40 26.04 -19.99
C ASP A 608 2.26 27.39 -19.25
N GLY A 609 3.39 28.09 -19.12
CA GLY A 609 3.54 29.35 -18.38
C GLY A 609 2.66 30.49 -18.89
N LEU A 610 2.26 30.44 -20.16
CA LEU A 610 1.39 31.43 -20.80
C LEU A 610 -0.04 31.43 -20.23
N PHE A 611 -0.52 30.30 -19.68
CA PHE A 611 -1.85 30.22 -19.06
C PHE A 611 -1.83 30.37 -17.54
N THR A 612 -0.71 30.05 -16.88
CA THR A 612 -0.52 30.30 -15.44
C THR A 612 -0.29 31.77 -15.13
N SER A 613 0.33 32.54 -16.03
CA SER A 613 0.47 34.00 -15.89
C SER A 613 -0.88 34.73 -15.98
N ILE A 614 -1.80 34.29 -16.85
CA ILE A 614 -3.13 34.88 -17.00
C ILE A 614 -4.02 34.57 -15.79
N LYS A 615 -4.01 33.33 -15.27
CA LYS A 615 -4.76 33.01 -14.04
C LYS A 615 -4.14 33.60 -12.77
N SER A 616 -2.82 33.69 -12.68
CA SER A 616 -2.13 34.37 -11.57
C SER A 616 -2.45 35.87 -11.56
N ALA A 617 -2.44 36.52 -12.73
CA ALA A 617 -2.85 37.91 -12.85
C ALA A 617 -4.33 38.13 -12.49
N ILE A 618 -5.24 37.24 -12.90
CA ILE A 618 -6.67 37.35 -12.57
C ILE A 618 -6.93 37.07 -11.08
N CYS A 619 -6.24 36.11 -10.45
CA CYS A 619 -6.35 35.85 -9.01
C CYS A 619 -5.79 36.99 -8.14
N HIS A 620 -4.72 37.65 -8.58
CA HIS A 620 -4.16 38.79 -7.86
C HIS A 620 -5.10 40.01 -7.84
N PHE A 621 -6.04 40.08 -8.80
CA PHE A 621 -7.07 41.12 -8.89
C PHE A 621 -8.40 40.74 -8.23
N LEU A 622 -8.67 39.46 -7.93
CA LEU A 622 -9.99 38.99 -7.49
C LEU A 622 -10.06 38.31 -6.12
N ASN A 623 -8.95 38.19 -5.36
CA ASN A 623 -8.94 37.58 -4.01
C ASN A 623 -9.76 36.27 -3.94
N CYS A 624 -9.49 35.34 -4.85
CA CYS A 624 -10.09 34.01 -4.79
C CYS A 624 -9.40 33.18 -3.69
N ILE A 625 -10.20 32.66 -2.74
CA ILE A 625 -9.80 31.74 -1.65
C ILE A 625 -9.38 30.38 -2.21
#